data_AF-A0A653B3L0-F1
#
_entry.id   AF-A0A653B3L0-F1
#
_cell.length_a   1.000
_cell.length_b   1.000
_cell.length_c   1.000
_cell.angle_alpha   90.00
_cell.angle_beta   90.00
_cell.angle_gamma   90.00
#
_symmetry.space_group_name_H-M   'P 1'
#
loop_
_entity.id
_entity.type
_entity.pdbx_description
1 polymer ?
#
loop_
_entity_poly.entity_id
_entity_poly.type
_entity_poly.pdbx_seq_one_letter_code
_entity_poly.pdbx_strand_id
1 'polypeptide(L)'
;MTANCFRSVLLPILALVCVCDGYAMSRHHDGDARAWIRDEALCIGASETYEVPGFFSRNARLDQNQVELYAVQVNRPSAQAWEASLPPGTTSSTVQLRPDTCIEYGQPVASFETRVPPRALEPGIYEVLLQAGDQKRRRAWFYKRFCLVRSAGNWSVRNAERLEGTHEWRCSPPQTP
;
A
#
# COMPACT_ATOMS: atom_id res chain seq x y z
N MET A 1 61.21 -38.69 18.54
CA MET A 1 60.31 -38.60 19.71
C MET A 1 59.06 -37.84 19.26
N THR A 2 57.99 -38.59 18.97
CA THR A 2 56.64 -38.48 19.59
C THR A 2 55.93 -37.15 19.30
N ALA A 3 54.94 -37.07 18.39
CA ALA A 3 53.54 -37.53 18.54
C ALA A 3 52.89 -36.97 19.83
N ASN A 4 51.67 -36.43 19.89
CA ASN A 4 50.56 -36.32 18.94
C ASN A 4 49.45 -35.47 19.62
N CYS A 5 48.49 -35.02 18.81
CA CYS A 5 47.07 -34.84 19.16
C CYS A 5 46.67 -33.79 20.21
N PHE A 6 46.06 -32.70 19.75
CA PHE A 6 44.85 -32.20 20.41
C PHE A 6 43.65 -32.23 19.46
N ARG A 7 42.58 -32.78 20.02
CA ARG A 7 41.31 -33.24 19.46
C ARG A 7 40.54 -32.20 18.66
N SER A 8 39.89 -32.71 17.61
CA SER A 8 38.64 -32.20 17.03
C SER A 8 37.58 -31.89 18.10
N VAL A 9 36.95 -30.72 17.98
CA VAL A 9 35.52 -30.55 18.30
C VAL A 9 34.90 -29.78 17.13
N LEU A 10 34.34 -30.55 16.20
CA LEU A 10 33.33 -30.12 15.23
C LEU A 10 32.01 -29.95 15.99
N LEU A 11 31.40 -28.76 15.96
CA LEU A 11 30.00 -28.50 16.28
C LEU A 11 29.60 -27.16 15.63
N PRO A 12 28.32 -26.97 15.28
CA PRO A 12 27.89 -26.81 13.90
C PRO A 12 27.63 -25.34 13.58
N ILE A 13 27.88 -24.97 12.34
CA ILE A 13 27.45 -23.70 11.76
C ILE A 13 25.92 -23.71 11.75
N LEU A 14 25.29 -23.05 12.73
CA LEU A 14 23.87 -22.72 12.69
C LEU A 14 23.65 -21.77 11.50
N ALA A 15 23.29 -22.33 10.36
CA ALA A 15 22.72 -21.60 9.24
C ALA A 15 21.31 -21.15 9.62
N LEU A 16 21.22 -20.06 10.39
CA LEU A 16 19.97 -19.32 10.55
C LEU A 16 19.76 -18.54 9.24
N VAL A 17 19.23 -19.22 8.23
CA VAL A 17 18.67 -18.55 7.04
C VAL A 17 17.36 -17.91 7.51
N CYS A 18 17.46 -16.71 8.07
CA CYS A 18 16.33 -15.81 8.08
C CYS A 18 16.07 -15.45 6.61
N VAL A 19 15.16 -16.20 5.99
CA VAL A 19 14.40 -15.71 4.83
C VAL A 19 13.53 -14.58 5.39
N CYS A 20 14.15 -13.42 5.57
CA CYS A 20 13.40 -12.19 5.63
C CYS A 20 12.90 -11.99 4.21
N ASP A 21 11.68 -12.45 3.92
CA ASP A 21 10.85 -11.85 2.87
C ASP A 21 10.60 -10.40 3.29
N GLY A 22 11.65 -9.59 3.11
CA GLY A 22 11.56 -8.15 3.19
C GLY A 22 10.73 -7.73 2.00
N TYR A 23 9.44 -7.54 2.23
CA TYR A 23 8.65 -6.60 1.45
C TYR A 23 9.42 -5.28 1.50
N ALA A 24 10.25 -5.05 0.50
CA ALA A 24 10.98 -3.81 0.34
C ALA A 24 9.95 -2.73 0.08
N MET A 25 9.42 -2.15 1.17
CA MET A 25 8.61 -0.95 1.10
C MET A 25 9.46 0.09 0.40
N SER A 26 8.93 0.60 -0.71
CA SER A 26 9.51 1.73 -1.42
C SER A 26 9.85 2.82 -0.41
N ARG A 27 11.10 3.34 -0.42
CA ARG A 27 11.60 4.43 0.45
C ARG A 27 10.76 5.73 0.42
N HIS A 28 9.69 5.77 -0.36
CA HIS A 28 8.84 6.93 -0.58
C HIS A 28 7.48 6.86 0.14
N HIS A 29 7.11 5.71 0.72
CA HIS A 29 5.82 5.53 1.40
C HIS A 29 6.03 5.00 2.81
N ASP A 30 5.09 5.33 3.68
CA ASP A 30 5.14 5.00 5.10
C ASP A 30 4.37 3.71 5.39
N GLY A 31 3.42 3.30 4.54
CA GLY A 31 2.71 2.02 4.68
C GLY A 31 2.04 1.53 3.39
N ASP A 32 1.37 0.39 3.49
CA ASP A 32 0.61 -0.19 2.40
C ASP A 32 -0.82 0.37 2.33
N ALA A 33 -1.25 0.76 1.15
CA ALA A 33 -2.67 0.97 0.90
C ALA A 33 -3.38 -0.39 0.70
N ARG A 34 -4.70 -0.38 0.80
CA ARG A 34 -5.58 -1.53 0.53
C ARG A 34 -6.56 -1.15 -0.57
N ALA A 35 -6.85 -2.11 -1.43
CA ALA A 35 -7.88 -2.02 -2.45
C ALA A 35 -8.68 -3.32 -2.44
N TRP A 36 -10.01 -3.23 -2.43
CA TRP A 36 -10.91 -4.39 -2.45
C TRP A 36 -12.26 -4.00 -3.04
N ILE A 37 -13.08 -4.98 -3.39
CA ILE A 37 -14.47 -4.75 -3.82
C ILE A 37 -15.40 -4.93 -2.63
N ARG A 38 -16.32 -3.99 -2.42
CA ARG A 38 -17.40 -4.06 -1.44
C ARG A 38 -18.67 -3.56 -2.12
N ASP A 39 -19.74 -4.34 -2.11
CA ASP A 39 -21.02 -3.98 -2.71
C ASP A 39 -20.88 -3.52 -4.18
N GLU A 40 -20.12 -4.26 -4.98
CA GLU A 40 -19.75 -3.95 -6.39
C GLU A 40 -18.91 -2.68 -6.61
N ALA A 41 -18.52 -1.98 -5.55
CA ALA A 41 -17.71 -0.77 -5.62
C ALA A 41 -16.25 -1.02 -5.24
N LEU A 42 -15.32 -0.29 -5.87
CA LEU A 42 -13.91 -0.31 -5.53
C LEU A 42 -13.67 0.53 -4.27
N CYS A 43 -13.35 -0.15 -3.16
CA CYS A 43 -12.92 0.47 -1.92
C CYS A 43 -11.41 0.66 -1.88
N ILE A 44 -10.98 1.82 -1.40
CA ILE A 44 -9.59 2.17 -1.14
C ILE A 44 -9.44 2.48 0.35
N GLY A 45 -8.40 1.94 0.98
CA GLY A 45 -8.12 2.13 2.40
C GLY A 45 -6.64 1.95 2.70
N ALA A 46 -6.31 1.78 3.96
CA ALA A 46 -4.93 1.61 4.44
C ALA A 46 -4.77 0.33 5.27
N SER A 47 -3.57 -0.22 5.28
CA SER A 47 -3.20 -1.31 6.17
C SER A 47 -3.20 -0.87 7.64
N GLU A 48 -3.20 -1.85 8.54
CA GLU A 48 -3.31 -1.61 10.00
C GLU A 48 -2.15 -0.80 10.57
N THR A 49 -0.98 -0.87 9.93
CA THR A 49 0.26 -0.25 10.41
C THR A 49 0.96 0.54 9.34
N TYR A 50 1.77 1.49 9.78
CA TYR A 50 2.69 2.26 8.95
C TYR A 50 3.96 2.61 9.74
N GLU A 51 5.05 2.82 9.02
CA GLU A 51 6.31 3.28 9.54
C GLU A 51 6.24 4.75 9.92
N VAL A 52 6.79 5.07 11.08
CA VAL A 52 6.98 6.46 11.50
C VAL A 52 8.47 6.79 11.48
N PRO A 53 8.90 7.83 10.74
CA PRO A 53 10.30 8.24 10.71
C PRO A 53 10.78 8.72 12.09
N GLY A 54 12.02 8.36 12.45
CA GLY A 54 12.69 8.73 13.70
C GLY A 54 14.05 8.03 13.86
N PHE A 55 14.78 8.33 14.94
CA PHE A 55 16.10 7.72 15.23
C PHE A 55 16.05 6.19 15.30
N PHE A 56 14.88 5.63 15.63
CA PHE A 56 14.53 4.24 15.38
C PHE A 56 13.20 4.24 14.63
N SER A 57 13.19 3.82 13.35
CA SER A 57 11.93 3.59 12.64
C SER A 57 11.11 2.58 13.43
N ARG A 58 9.83 2.89 13.65
CA ARG A 58 8.89 2.03 14.38
C ARG A 58 7.59 1.97 13.62
N ASN A 59 6.96 0.79 13.64
CA ASN A 59 5.60 0.61 13.16
C ASN A 59 4.63 1.21 14.18
N ALA A 60 3.77 2.11 13.72
CA ALA A 60 2.63 2.62 14.46
C ALA A 60 1.35 1.99 13.92
N ARG A 61 0.35 1.83 14.79
CA ARG A 61 -0.98 1.39 14.39
C ARG A 61 -1.83 2.59 13.98
N LEU A 62 -2.54 2.42 12.88
CA LEU A 62 -3.35 3.44 12.23
C LEU A 62 -4.55 3.88 13.11
N ASP A 63 -5.21 2.93 13.76
CA ASP A 63 -6.33 3.16 14.68
C ASP A 63 -5.93 3.85 16.00
N GLN A 64 -4.67 3.74 16.40
CA GLN A 64 -4.16 4.30 17.66
C GLN A 64 -3.52 5.68 17.50
N ASN A 65 -3.23 6.11 16.27
CA ASN A 65 -2.44 7.32 16.04
C ASN A 65 -3.21 8.44 15.33
N GLN A 66 -4.54 8.31 15.22
CA GLN A 66 -5.47 9.28 14.64
C GLN A 66 -4.95 9.79 13.28
N VAL A 67 -4.87 8.88 12.31
CA VAL A 67 -4.37 9.19 10.98
C VAL A 67 -5.50 9.83 10.16
N GLU A 68 -5.34 11.11 9.85
CA GLU A 68 -6.31 11.90 9.08
C GLU A 68 -5.90 11.97 7.60
N LEU A 69 -6.79 11.51 6.72
CA LEU A 69 -6.60 11.56 5.28
C LEU A 69 -6.77 13.00 4.79
N TYR A 70 -5.89 13.49 3.93
CA TYR A 70 -6.05 14.78 3.26
C TYR A 70 -6.02 14.71 1.73
N ALA A 71 -5.63 13.58 1.14
CA ALA A 71 -5.77 13.33 -0.30
C ALA A 71 -5.86 11.85 -0.64
N VAL A 72 -6.65 11.53 -1.67
CA VAL A 72 -6.71 10.23 -2.34
C VAL A 72 -6.43 10.43 -3.82
N GLN A 73 -5.50 9.63 -4.35
CA GLN A 73 -5.13 9.64 -5.76
C GLN A 73 -5.20 8.21 -6.29
N VAL A 74 -5.80 8.08 -7.47
CA VAL A 74 -5.90 6.81 -8.20
C VAL A 74 -5.39 7.02 -9.61
N ASN A 75 -4.39 6.25 -9.99
CA ASN A 75 -3.71 6.35 -11.27
C ASN A 75 -3.81 5.04 -12.03
N ARG A 76 -3.84 5.16 -13.36
CA ARG A 76 -3.44 4.10 -14.29
C ARG A 76 -2.06 4.45 -14.85
N PRO A 77 -1.31 3.48 -15.40
CA PRO A 77 0.03 3.73 -15.94
C PRO A 77 0.11 4.88 -16.96
N SER A 78 -0.96 5.14 -17.72
CA SER A 78 -1.01 6.16 -18.76
C SER A 78 -1.66 7.49 -18.34
N ALA A 79 -2.42 7.52 -17.24
CA ALA A 79 -3.17 8.70 -16.83
C ALA A 79 -3.70 8.59 -15.39
N GLN A 80 -3.86 9.74 -14.74
CA GLN A 80 -4.61 9.84 -13.49
C GLN A 80 -6.10 9.54 -13.73
N ALA A 81 -6.64 8.63 -12.93
CA ALA A 81 -8.01 8.13 -13.06
C ALA A 81 -8.98 8.85 -12.13
N TRP A 82 -8.54 9.29 -10.94
CA TRP A 82 -9.34 10.04 -9.98
C TRP A 82 -8.43 10.73 -8.96
N GLU A 83 -8.81 11.91 -8.50
CA GLU A 83 -8.20 12.57 -7.35
C GLU A 83 -9.21 13.40 -6.59
N ALA A 84 -9.18 13.25 -5.26
CA ALA A 84 -9.87 14.13 -4.34
C ALA A 84 -8.93 14.53 -3.20
N SER A 85 -8.94 15.80 -2.82
CA SER A 85 -8.08 16.32 -1.75
C SER A 85 -8.74 17.49 -1.03
N LEU A 86 -8.22 17.82 0.14
CA LEU A 86 -8.66 19.01 0.86
C LEU A 86 -8.52 20.27 -0.01
N PRO A 87 -9.45 21.25 0.12
CA PRO A 87 -9.30 22.59 -0.43
C PRO A 87 -7.99 23.25 -0.01
N PRO A 88 -7.34 24.05 -0.87
CA PRO A 88 -6.19 24.85 -0.45
C PRO A 88 -6.54 25.70 0.76
N GLY A 89 -5.65 25.75 1.76
CA GLY A 89 -5.87 26.48 3.01
C GLY A 89 -6.65 25.72 4.08
N THR A 90 -7.21 24.55 3.77
CA THR A 90 -7.79 23.65 4.78
C THR A 90 -6.69 22.81 5.43
N THR A 91 -6.67 22.75 6.76
CA THR A 91 -5.57 22.13 7.52
C THR A 91 -5.94 20.82 8.21
N SER A 92 -7.22 20.45 8.22
CA SER A 92 -7.71 19.21 8.82
C SER A 92 -8.80 18.59 7.96
N SER A 93 -8.95 17.28 8.11
CA SER A 93 -9.99 16.50 7.47
C SER A 93 -10.83 15.83 8.55
N THR A 94 -12.10 15.58 8.24
CA THR A 94 -12.96 14.76 9.11
C THR A 94 -12.78 13.26 8.87
N VAL A 95 -12.02 12.89 7.82
CA VAL A 95 -11.82 11.50 7.40
C VAL A 95 -10.65 10.89 8.14
N GLN A 96 -10.95 10.14 9.20
CA GLN A 96 -9.98 9.29 9.87
C GLN A 96 -9.82 7.97 9.11
N LEU A 97 -8.57 7.62 8.81
CA LEU A 97 -8.24 6.29 8.35
C LEU A 97 -8.31 5.31 9.53
N ARG A 98 -9.04 4.22 9.30
CA ARG A 98 -9.12 3.02 10.12
C ARG A 98 -8.86 1.81 9.21
N PRO A 99 -8.47 0.64 9.75
CA PRO A 99 -8.25 -0.55 8.94
C PRO A 99 -9.46 -0.95 8.08
N ASP A 100 -10.68 -0.59 8.51
CA ASP A 100 -11.95 -0.85 7.84
C ASP A 100 -12.48 0.34 7.02
N THR A 101 -11.81 1.50 7.04
CA THR A 101 -12.20 2.67 6.25
C THR A 101 -12.19 2.34 4.77
N CYS A 102 -13.35 2.43 4.12
CA CYS A 102 -13.49 2.37 2.67
C CYS A 102 -13.78 3.76 2.13
N ILE A 103 -12.84 4.24 1.32
CA ILE A 103 -13.04 5.38 0.43
C ILE A 103 -13.47 4.77 -0.91
N GLU A 104 -14.75 4.91 -1.22
CA GLU A 104 -15.30 4.39 -2.47
C GLU A 104 -14.80 5.22 -3.66
N TYR A 105 -14.29 4.54 -4.69
CA TYR A 105 -13.76 5.19 -5.89
C TYR A 105 -14.79 6.11 -6.54
N GLY A 106 -14.41 7.38 -6.69
CA GLY A 106 -15.22 8.38 -7.40
C GLY A 106 -16.41 8.94 -6.62
N GLN A 107 -16.66 8.46 -5.40
CA GLN A 107 -17.67 9.05 -4.54
C GLN A 107 -17.15 10.33 -3.86
N PRO A 108 -18.03 11.29 -3.52
CA PRO A 108 -17.67 12.42 -2.70
C PRO A 108 -17.09 11.98 -1.36
N VAL A 109 -15.92 12.54 -1.02
CA VAL A 109 -15.28 12.34 0.27
C VAL A 109 -15.54 13.59 1.12
N ALA A 110 -15.96 13.40 2.37
CA ALA A 110 -16.25 14.51 3.27
C ALA A 110 -15.05 15.46 3.38
N SER A 111 -15.31 16.77 3.35
CA SER A 111 -14.30 17.84 3.39
C SER A 111 -13.38 17.94 2.17
N PHE A 112 -13.52 17.10 1.15
CA PHE A 112 -12.63 17.08 -0.02
C PHE A 112 -13.31 17.71 -1.24
N GLU A 113 -12.47 18.25 -2.13
CA GLU A 113 -12.84 18.64 -3.48
C GLU A 113 -12.28 17.62 -4.48
N THR A 114 -13.06 17.30 -5.51
CA THR A 114 -12.56 16.52 -6.64
C THR A 114 -11.62 17.38 -7.49
N ARG A 115 -10.35 16.98 -7.57
CA ARG A 115 -9.32 17.62 -8.41
C ARG A 115 -9.32 17.04 -9.82
N VAL A 116 -9.46 15.73 -9.91
CA VAL A 116 -9.59 15.00 -11.17
C VAL A 116 -10.86 14.16 -11.10
N PRO A 117 -11.86 14.42 -11.96
CA PRO A 117 -13.09 13.64 -11.99
C PRO A 117 -12.81 12.14 -12.20
N PRO A 118 -13.58 11.26 -11.54
CA PRO A 118 -13.39 9.82 -11.70
C PRO A 118 -13.69 9.40 -13.14
N ARG A 119 -12.78 8.60 -13.70
CA ARG A 119 -12.98 7.95 -14.99
C ARG A 119 -13.69 6.62 -14.80
N ALA A 120 -14.32 6.10 -15.85
CA ALA A 120 -14.87 4.76 -15.81
C ALA A 120 -13.78 3.73 -15.50
N LEU A 121 -14.07 2.81 -14.58
CA LEU A 121 -13.16 1.72 -14.26
C LEU A 121 -13.11 0.71 -15.41
N GLU A 122 -11.90 0.38 -15.83
CA GLU A 122 -11.58 -0.66 -16.80
C GLU A 122 -10.68 -1.72 -16.16
N PRO A 123 -10.73 -2.99 -16.61
CA PRO A 123 -9.75 -3.97 -16.20
C PRO A 123 -8.31 -3.51 -16.49
N GLY A 124 -7.40 -3.78 -15.57
CA GLY A 124 -5.98 -3.44 -15.72
C GLY A 124 -5.31 -3.06 -14.39
N ILE A 125 -4.10 -2.50 -14.52
CA ILE A 125 -3.28 -2.09 -13.37
C ILE A 125 -3.70 -0.70 -12.92
N TYR A 126 -3.82 -0.54 -11.60
CA TYR A 126 -4.05 0.72 -10.92
C TYR A 126 -3.04 0.91 -9.80
N GLU A 127 -2.83 2.17 -9.47
CA GLU A 127 -2.03 2.62 -8.34
C GLU A 127 -2.88 3.53 -7.49
N VAL A 128 -2.86 3.30 -6.18
CA VAL A 128 -3.53 4.16 -5.21
C VAL A 128 -2.48 4.78 -4.30
N LEU A 129 -2.64 6.06 -4.03
CA LEU A 129 -1.89 6.80 -3.02
C LEU A 129 -2.88 7.49 -2.08
N LEU A 130 -2.80 7.14 -0.79
CA LEU A 130 -3.48 7.87 0.27
C LEU A 130 -2.44 8.74 0.98
N GLN A 131 -2.68 10.04 1.02
CA GLN A 131 -1.85 10.97 1.75
C GLN A 131 -2.57 11.37 3.02
N ALA A 132 -1.94 11.08 4.16
CA ALA A 132 -2.48 11.35 5.47
C ALA A 132 -1.41 11.91 6.41
N GLY A 133 -1.88 12.47 7.52
CA GLY A 133 -1.05 12.93 8.63
C GLY A 133 -1.55 12.34 9.94
N ASP A 134 -0.65 12.07 10.87
CA ASP A 134 -1.04 11.61 12.21
C ASP A 134 -1.28 12.76 13.19
N GLN A 135 -1.74 12.45 14.40
CA GLN A 135 -1.97 13.45 15.46
C GLN A 135 -0.75 14.33 15.82
N LYS A 136 0.47 13.90 15.48
CA LYS A 136 1.71 14.69 15.66
C LYS A 136 2.11 15.43 14.39
N ARG A 137 1.21 15.50 13.40
CA ARG A 137 1.41 16.06 12.05
C ARG A 137 2.56 15.41 11.29
N ARG A 138 2.88 14.15 11.61
CA ARG A 138 3.87 13.39 10.85
C ARG A 138 3.19 12.82 9.62
N ARG A 139 3.95 12.74 8.53
CA ARG A 139 3.50 12.13 7.28
C ARG A 139 3.13 10.65 7.50
N ALA A 140 2.03 10.23 6.89
CA ALA A 140 1.60 8.83 6.80
C ALA A 140 1.05 8.57 5.39
N TRP A 141 1.93 8.21 4.45
CA TRP A 141 1.55 7.94 3.06
C TRP A 141 1.42 6.45 2.80
N PHE A 142 0.31 6.05 2.20
CA PHE A 142 0.00 4.65 1.91
C PHE A 142 -0.09 4.43 0.41
N TYR A 143 0.58 3.40 -0.08
CA TYR A 143 0.62 3.10 -1.51
C TYR A 143 0.28 1.65 -1.81
N LYS A 144 -0.40 1.39 -2.92
CA LYS A 144 -0.57 0.04 -3.47
C LYS A 144 -0.68 0.11 -4.98
N ARG A 145 0.02 -0.80 -5.65
CA ARG A 145 -0.28 -1.18 -7.03
C ARG A 145 -1.09 -2.47 -7.03
N PHE A 146 -2.17 -2.54 -7.80
CA PHE A 146 -3.05 -3.70 -7.87
C PHE A 146 -3.65 -3.87 -9.26
N CYS A 147 -4.26 -5.02 -9.51
CA CYS A 147 -5.03 -5.27 -10.71
C CYS A 147 -6.52 -5.26 -10.42
N LEU A 148 -7.25 -4.44 -11.15
CA LEU A 148 -8.70 -4.51 -11.22
C LEU A 148 -9.07 -5.47 -12.35
N VAL A 149 -9.91 -6.45 -12.05
CA VAL A 149 -10.33 -7.48 -13.01
C VAL A 149 -11.85 -7.52 -13.04
N ARG A 150 -12.42 -7.64 -14.25
CA ARG A 150 -13.84 -7.91 -14.43
C ARG A 150 -14.00 -9.31 -15.02
N SER A 151 -14.71 -10.19 -14.32
CA SER A 151 -14.95 -11.57 -14.76
C SER A 151 -16.42 -11.93 -14.53
N ALA A 152 -17.08 -12.48 -15.55
CA ALA A 152 -18.51 -12.80 -15.52
C ALA A 152 -19.40 -11.64 -15.02
N GLY A 153 -19.03 -10.39 -15.35
CA GLY A 153 -19.73 -9.18 -14.93
C GLY A 153 -19.26 -8.58 -13.60
N ASN A 154 -18.62 -9.37 -12.72
CA ASN A 154 -18.24 -8.97 -11.36
C ASN A 154 -16.83 -8.39 -11.30
N TRP A 155 -16.65 -7.39 -10.44
CA TRP A 155 -15.34 -6.80 -10.17
C TRP A 155 -14.56 -7.59 -9.11
N SER A 156 -13.24 -7.63 -9.24
CA SER A 156 -12.33 -8.15 -8.22
C SER A 156 -10.99 -7.43 -8.25
N VAL A 157 -10.31 -7.41 -7.10
CA VAL A 157 -8.94 -6.89 -6.96
C VAL A 157 -7.97 -8.07 -6.83
N ARG A 158 -6.88 -8.03 -7.58
CA ARG A 158 -5.77 -8.99 -7.53
C ARG A 158 -4.44 -8.28 -7.32
N ASN A 159 -3.41 -9.05 -6.99
CA ASN A 159 -2.06 -8.53 -6.90
C ASN A 159 -1.52 -8.15 -8.29
N ALA A 160 -0.83 -7.01 -8.33
CA ALA A 160 0.06 -6.67 -9.43
C ALA A 160 1.47 -7.02 -8.99
N GLU A 161 2.20 -7.75 -9.82
CA GLU A 161 3.56 -8.20 -9.55
C GLU A 161 4.51 -7.57 -10.55
N ARG A 162 5.70 -7.21 -10.06
CA ARG A 162 6.77 -6.76 -10.95
C ARG A 162 7.41 -7.96 -11.59
N LEU A 163 7.54 -7.95 -12.91
CA LEU A 163 8.29 -8.97 -13.62
C LEU A 163 9.78 -8.89 -13.24
N GLU A 164 10.33 -10.03 -12.85
CA GLU A 164 11.74 -10.13 -12.49
C GLU A 164 12.65 -9.71 -13.65
N GLY A 165 13.70 -8.95 -13.32
CA GLY A 165 14.64 -8.42 -14.32
C GLY A 165 14.10 -7.26 -15.18
N THR A 166 12.88 -6.77 -14.93
CA THR A 166 12.29 -5.64 -15.69
C THR A 166 11.68 -4.57 -14.79
N HIS A 167 11.26 -3.46 -15.41
CA HIS A 167 10.43 -2.43 -14.77
C HIS A 167 8.93 -2.61 -15.02
N GLU A 168 8.52 -3.72 -15.68
CA GLU A 168 7.14 -3.99 -16.03
C GLU A 168 6.35 -4.58 -14.87
N TRP A 169 5.06 -4.25 -14.83
CA TRP A 169 4.10 -4.80 -13.88
C TRP A 169 3.05 -5.62 -14.63
N ARG A 170 2.63 -6.73 -14.04
CA ARG A 170 1.59 -7.61 -14.59
C ARG A 170 0.60 -8.03 -13.53
N CYS A 171 -0.60 -8.39 -13.98
CA CYS A 171 -1.60 -9.00 -13.13
C CYS A 171 -1.25 -10.47 -12.86
N SER A 172 -1.37 -10.88 -11.60
CA SER A 172 -1.15 -12.25 -11.15
C SER A 172 -2.45 -12.87 -10.61
N PRO A 173 -2.88 -14.05 -11.11
CA PRO A 173 -2.38 -14.72 -12.31
C PRO A 173 -2.75 -13.92 -13.59
N PRO A 174 -2.09 -14.19 -14.74
CA PRO A 174 -2.42 -13.56 -16.02
C PRO A 174 -3.91 -13.70 -16.32
N GLN A 175 -4.51 -12.66 -16.90
CA GLN A 175 -5.90 -12.74 -17.33
C GLN A 175 -6.01 -13.82 -18.41
N THR A 176 -6.89 -14.78 -18.20
CA THR A 176 -7.26 -15.74 -19.25
C THR A 176 -8.06 -14.97 -20.30
N PRO A 177 -7.71 -15.06 -21.60
CA PRO A 177 -8.45 -14.41 -22.67
C PRO A 177 -9.91 -14.87 -22.75
#